data_AF-A0A0C9T995-F1
#
_entry.id   AF-A0A0C9T995-F1
#
_cell.length_a   1.000
_cell.length_b   1.000
_cell.length_c   1.000
_cell.angle_alpha   90.00
_cell.angle_beta   90.00
_cell.angle_gamma   90.00
#
_symmetry.space_group_name_H-M   'P 1'
#
loop_
_entity.id
_entity.type
_entity.pdbx_description
1 polymer ?
#
loop_
_entity_poly.entity_id
_entity_poly.type
_entity_poly.pdbx_seq_one_letter_code
_entity_poly.pdbx_strand_id
1 'polypeptide(L)'
;MVWVINQSPGDITVHITNTSHGSAATYVITTNKAPYSGQNYWNRTGDETITVTVNSTGKVWTGKVKANDQVTVYDGTVVIIHDVDVQFFQ
;
A
#
# COMPACT_ATOMS: atom_id res chain seq x y z
N MET A 1 7.37 8.05 -3.06
CA MET A 1 7.26 6.59 -2.79
C MET A 1 5.89 6.27 -2.19
N VAL A 2 5.26 5.13 -2.48
CA VAL A 2 4.03 4.69 -1.79
C VAL A 2 4.40 3.56 -0.83
N TRP A 3 3.87 3.57 0.38
CA TRP A 3 3.99 2.45 1.31
C TRP A 3 2.65 1.99 1.84
N VAL A 4 2.56 0.68 2.10
CA VAL A 4 1.34 0.05 2.58
C VAL A 4 1.63 -0.68 3.90
N ILE A 5 0.84 -0.35 4.91
CA ILE A 5 0.95 -0.95 6.25
C ILE A 5 -0.31 -1.78 6.48
N ASN A 6 -0.12 -3.05 6.83
CA ASN A 6 -1.21 -3.94 7.23
C ASN A 6 -1.33 -3.99 8.76
N GLN A 7 -2.40 -3.37 9.29
CA GLN A 7 -2.83 -3.43 10.69
C GLN A 7 -4.11 -4.27 10.87
N SER A 8 -4.61 -4.91 9.79
CA SER A 8 -5.78 -5.77 9.87
C SER A 8 -5.42 -7.14 10.47
N PRO A 9 -6.37 -7.91 11.04
CA PRO A 9 -6.09 -9.20 11.66
C PRO A 9 -5.59 -10.31 10.72
N GLY A 10 -5.61 -10.10 9.41
CA GLY A 10 -5.18 -11.09 8.42
C GLY A 10 -4.39 -10.49 7.27
N ASP A 11 -3.83 -11.36 6.44
CA ASP A 11 -3.06 -10.94 5.28
C ASP A 11 -3.90 -10.14 4.29
N ILE A 12 -3.25 -9.17 3.66
CA ILE A 12 -3.84 -8.40 2.55
C ILE A 12 -3.09 -8.68 1.26
N THR A 13 -3.82 -8.71 0.16
CA THR A 13 -3.26 -8.76 -1.18
C THR A 13 -3.38 -7.38 -1.80
N VAL A 14 -2.26 -6.83 -2.26
CA VAL A 14 -2.19 -5.46 -2.79
C VAL A 14 -1.70 -5.47 -4.23
N HIS A 15 -2.39 -4.72 -5.07
CA HIS A 15 -1.99 -4.41 -6.42
C HIS A 15 -2.07 -2.89 -6.62
N ILE A 16 -1.09 -2.31 -7.31
CA ILE A 16 -1.09 -0.90 -7.69
C ILE A 16 -0.79 -0.84 -9.18
N THR A 17 -1.59 -0.08 -9.94
CA THR A 17 -1.35 0.16 -11.37
C THR A 17 0.06 0.69 -11.59
N ASN A 18 0.64 0.47 -12.77
CA ASN A 18 2.01 0.91 -13.07
C ASN A 18 2.04 1.84 -14.27
N THR A 19 1.65 3.08 -14.03
CA THR A 19 1.70 4.18 -15.01
C THR A 19 2.85 5.15 -14.75
N SER A 20 3.45 5.12 -13.55
CA SER A 20 4.40 6.13 -13.05
C SER A 20 5.64 5.53 -12.36
N HIS A 21 6.17 4.43 -12.93
CA HIS A 21 7.30 3.63 -12.42
C HIS A 21 6.92 2.64 -11.30
N GLY A 22 7.85 1.72 -11.02
CA GLY A 22 7.70 0.67 -10.02
C GLY A 22 7.25 -0.66 -10.62
N SER A 23 6.80 -1.56 -9.76
CA SER A 23 6.30 -2.89 -10.14
C SER A 23 4.77 -2.89 -10.18
N ALA A 24 4.18 -3.53 -11.19
CA ALA A 24 2.75 -3.84 -11.25
C ALA A 24 2.39 -5.16 -10.55
N ALA A 25 3.37 -5.86 -9.96
CA ALA A 25 3.14 -7.14 -9.33
C ALA A 25 2.18 -7.01 -8.15
N THR A 26 1.51 -8.12 -7.85
CA THR A 26 0.65 -8.26 -6.68
C THR A 26 1.47 -8.78 -5.51
N TYR A 27 1.26 -8.21 -4.33
CA TYR A 27 2.02 -8.54 -3.13
C TYR A 27 1.10 -8.93 -1.99
N VAL A 28 1.48 -9.99 -1.27
CA VAL A 28 0.84 -10.34 0.01
C VAL A 28 1.61 -9.64 1.12
N ILE A 29 0.89 -8.87 1.93
CA ILE A 29 1.44 -8.13 3.07
C ILE A 29 0.83 -8.76 4.33
N THR A 30 1.67 -9.43 5.10
CA THR A 30 1.26 -10.04 6.38
C THR A 30 1.03 -8.96 7.44
N THR A 31 0.13 -9.22 8.36
CA THR A 31 -0.20 -8.33 9.47
C THR A 31 1.05 -7.91 10.25
N ASN A 32 1.13 -6.63 10.64
CA ASN A 32 2.22 -6.06 11.44
C ASN A 32 3.63 -6.19 10.83
N LYS A 33 3.74 -6.47 9.53
CA LYS A 33 5.03 -6.51 8.84
C LYS A 33 5.50 -5.09 8.52
N ALA A 34 6.75 -4.78 8.88
CA ALA A 34 7.38 -3.52 8.54
C ALA A 34 7.50 -3.34 7.01
N PRO A 35 7.54 -2.09 6.51
CA PRO A 35 7.80 -1.80 5.09
C PRO A 35 9.12 -2.39 4.59
N TYR A 36 9.08 -3.11 3.47
CA TYR A 36 10.23 -3.64 2.75
C TYR A 36 10.15 -3.26 1.27
N SER A 37 11.28 -2.78 0.74
CA SER A 37 11.35 -2.28 -0.63
C SER A 37 11.02 -3.34 -1.65
N GLY A 38 10.07 -3.04 -2.53
CA GLY A 38 9.58 -3.96 -3.55
C GLY A 38 8.56 -4.98 -3.04
N GLN A 39 8.05 -4.87 -1.81
CA GLN A 39 6.91 -5.67 -1.30
C GLN A 39 5.75 -4.85 -0.79
N ASN A 40 5.99 -3.93 0.14
CA ASN A 40 4.98 -3.03 0.70
C ASN A 40 5.46 -1.57 0.71
N TYR A 41 6.38 -1.30 -0.21
CA TYR A 41 7.04 -0.03 -0.45
C TYR A 41 7.46 0.01 -1.92
N TRP A 42 7.10 1.06 -2.66
CA TRP A 42 7.44 1.21 -4.08
C TRP A 42 7.74 2.65 -4.44
N ASN A 43 8.63 2.84 -5.41
CA ASN A 43 8.84 4.15 -6.01
C ASN A 43 7.75 4.43 -7.06
N ARG A 44 7.06 5.56 -6.91
CA ARG A 44 5.95 6.05 -7.75
C ARG A 44 6.15 7.55 -7.94
N THR A 45 5.91 8.05 -9.14
CA THR A 45 6.12 9.46 -9.49
C THR A 45 4.84 10.20 -9.87
N GLY A 46 3.70 9.52 -9.99
CA GLY A 46 2.42 10.09 -10.38
C GLY A 46 1.22 9.37 -9.77
N ASP A 47 0.03 9.75 -10.21
CA ASP A 47 -1.24 9.19 -9.72
C ASP A 47 -1.45 7.75 -10.21
N GLU A 48 -1.75 6.85 -9.29
CA GLU A 48 -2.02 5.43 -9.54
C GLU A 48 -3.34 5.02 -8.88
N THR A 49 -3.81 3.83 -9.24
CA THR A 49 -4.92 3.17 -8.55
C THR A 49 -4.37 2.00 -7.75
N ILE A 50 -4.69 1.96 -6.46
CA ILE A 50 -4.40 0.84 -5.57
C ILE A 50 -5.67 0.01 -5.38
N THR A 51 -5.50 -1.31 -5.38
CA THR A 51 -6.51 -2.31 -5.00
C THR A 51 -5.98 -3.10 -3.82
N VAL A 52 -6.76 -3.18 -2.75
CA VAL A 52 -6.47 -3.95 -1.55
C VAL A 52 -7.57 -4.99 -1.34
N THR A 53 -7.18 -6.26 -1.20
CA THR A 53 -8.07 -7.35 -0.82
C THR A 53 -7.71 -7.84 0.58
N VAL A 54 -8.68 -7.86 1.49
CA VAL A 54 -8.51 -8.47 2.83
C VAL A 54 -8.76 -9.98 2.68
N ASN A 55 -7.70 -10.79 2.70
CA ASN A 55 -7.78 -12.19 2.26
C ASN A 55 -8.74 -13.03 3.11
N SER A 56 -8.85 -12.75 4.41
CA SER A 56 -9.73 -13.47 5.33
C SER A 56 -11.23 -13.26 5.06
N THR A 57 -11.60 -12.16 4.41
CA THR A 57 -13.01 -11.80 4.15
C THR A 57 -13.35 -11.69 2.66
N GLY A 58 -12.34 -11.63 1.79
CA GLY A 58 -12.49 -11.34 0.37
C GLY A 58 -12.93 -9.90 0.07
N LYS A 59 -13.06 -9.03 1.09
CA LYS A 59 -13.44 -7.63 0.88
C LYS A 59 -12.37 -6.92 0.07
N VAL A 60 -12.82 -6.17 -0.93
CA VAL A 60 -11.97 -5.41 -1.83
C VAL A 60 -12.22 -3.92 -1.64
N TRP A 61 -11.14 -3.16 -1.56
CA TRP A 61 -11.16 -1.70 -1.59
C TRP A 61 -10.27 -1.20 -2.73
N THR A 62 -10.69 -0.11 -3.37
CA THR A 62 -9.92 0.57 -4.43
C THR A 62 -9.83 2.05 -4.12
N GLY A 63 -8.69 2.67 -4.45
CA GLY A 63 -8.48 4.09 -4.21
C GLY A 63 -7.37 4.67 -5.08
N LYS A 64 -7.23 6.00 -5.03
CA LYS A 64 -6.14 6.72 -5.69
C LYS A 64 -5.00 6.95 -4.72
N VAL A 65 -3.78 6.77 -5.21
CA VAL A 65 -2.54 7.05 -4.48
C VAL A 65 -1.58 7.79 -5.38
N LYS A 66 -0.74 8.64 -4.80
CA LYS A 66 0.34 9.36 -5.50
C LYS A 66 1.67 9.16 -4.77
N ALA A 67 2.73 9.78 -5.30
CA ALA A 67 4.03 9.79 -4.64
C ALA A 67 3.91 10.31 -3.20
N ASN A 68 4.53 9.58 -2.27
CA ASN A 68 4.59 9.87 -0.83
C ASN A 68 3.27 9.64 -0.09
N ASP A 69 2.35 8.86 -0.65
CA ASP A 69 1.18 8.44 0.11
C ASP A 69 1.50 7.25 1.03
N GLN A 70 0.95 7.32 2.24
CA GLN A 70 0.84 6.19 3.17
C GLN A 70 -0.55 5.57 3.05
N VAL A 71 -0.62 4.25 2.83
CA VAL A 71 -1.87 3.49 2.94
C VAL A 71 -1.79 2.60 4.16
N THR A 72 -2.78 2.69 5.06
CA THR A 72 -2.88 1.82 6.24
C THR A 72 -4.21 1.09 6.22
N VAL A 73 -4.15 -0.24 6.32
CA VAL A 73 -5.31 -1.11 6.25
C VAL A 73 -5.60 -1.65 7.64
N TYR A 74 -6.83 -1.41 8.13
CA TYR A 74 -7.35 -1.91 9.40
C TYR A 74 -8.45 -2.94 9.14
N ASP A 75 -9.01 -3.52 10.20
CA ASP A 75 -10.22 -4.32 10.07
C ASP A 75 -11.38 -3.44 9.56
N GLY A 76 -11.86 -3.74 8.36
CA GLY A 76 -13.00 -3.07 7.74
C GLY A 76 -12.79 -1.64 7.23
N THR A 77 -11.59 -1.06 7.31
CA THR A 77 -11.32 0.31 6.82
C THR A 77 -9.91 0.44 6.22
N VAL A 78 -9.76 1.32 5.23
CA VAL A 78 -8.48 1.75 4.67
C VAL A 78 -8.33 3.25 4.86
N VAL A 79 -7.19 3.68 5.39
CA VAL A 79 -6.81 5.08 5.57
C VAL A 79 -5.68 5.43 4.60
N ILE A 80 -5.83 6.54 3.89
CA ILE A 80 -4.74 7.12 3.07
C ILE A 80 -4.35 8.45 3.69
N ILE A 81 -3.06 8.60 3.98
CA ILE A 81 -2.48 9.90 4.30
C ILE A 81 -1.73 10.34 3.06
N HIS A 82 -2.18 11.44 2.47
CA HIS A 82 -1.59 11.95 1.24
C HIS A 82 -0.34 12.78 1.53
N ASP A 83 0.69 12.59 0.70
CA ASP A 83 1.88 13.44 0.67
C ASP A 83 2.59 13.58 2.03
N VAL A 84 2.94 12.45 2.63
CA VAL A 84 3.65 12.44 3.91
C VAL A 84 5.10 12.88 3.73
N ASP A 85 5.60 13.68 4.68
CA ASP A 85 7.01 14.01 4.74
C ASP A 85 7.82 12.78 5.19
N VAL A 86 8.78 12.36 4.35
CA VAL A 86 9.59 11.17 4.60
C VAL A 86 10.98 11.62 5.05
N GLN A 87 11.25 11.46 6.34
CA GLN A 87 12.57 11.77 6.89
C GLN A 87 13.39 10.50 7.06
N PHE A 88 14.62 10.54 6.53
CA PHE A 88 15.60 9.47 6.73
C PHE A 88 16.60 9.93 7.79
N PHE A 89 16.70 9.19 8.88
CA PHE A 89 17.80 9.37 9.83
C PHE A 89 19.07 8.77 9.19
N GLN A 90 20.16 9.55 9.20
CA GLN A 90 21.49 9.08 8.80
C GLN A 90 22.12 8.22 9.90
#